data_AF-A0A9E2XWL0-F1
#
_entry.id   AF-A0A9E2XWL0-F1
#
_cell.length_a   1.000
_cell.length_b   1.000
_cell.length_c   1.000
_cell.angle_alpha   90.00
_cell.angle_beta   90.00
_cell.angle_gamma   90.00
#
_symmetry.space_group_name_H-M   'P 1'
#
loop_
_entity.id
_entity.type
_entity.pdbx_description
1 polymer ?
#
loop_
_entity_poly.entity_id
_entity_poly.type
_entity_poly.pdbx_seq_one_letter_code
_entity_poly.pdbx_strand_id
1 'polypeptide(L)'
;MAGRRCRDVGQRLDDASPGAVRPDGAAPDEADDDLSVPRAPYRPRRLSRSGGGNGVSAATGRNFELGLVEKAKRVLPGGTFGNYPGDVIIREGRGGRVWDESGREYVDFLLGSGPMLAGHAHPEVTEAAQAVVAKGTTFFANNRYGIELAEAIVDAVPCAEQVRFVSTGSEADLYAMRAARAFRKRDKILKFEGGYHGMSDYSLMSLAPKR
;
A
#
# COMPACT_ATOMS: atom_id res chain seq x y z
N MET A 1 -18.03 -31.68 2.33
CA MET A 1 -17.30 -30.42 2.13
C MET A 1 -17.16 -30.20 0.63
N ALA A 2 -18.01 -29.36 0.05
CA ALA A 2 -17.96 -29.03 -1.37
C ALA A 2 -17.17 -27.73 -1.52
N GLY A 3 -16.03 -27.80 -2.22
CA GLY A 3 -15.20 -26.64 -2.54
C GLY A 3 -16.01 -25.60 -3.32
N ARG A 4 -15.92 -24.33 -2.90
CA ARG A 4 -16.44 -23.20 -3.67
C ARG A 4 -15.56 -23.08 -4.91
N ARG A 5 -15.95 -23.76 -6.00
CA ARG A 5 -15.36 -23.55 -7.31
C ARG A 5 -15.50 -22.06 -7.66
N CYS A 6 -14.36 -21.44 -7.99
CA CYS A 6 -14.29 -20.14 -8.63
C CYS A 6 -15.30 -20.13 -9.80
N ARG A 7 -16.44 -19.47 -9.61
CA ARG A 7 -17.50 -19.45 -10.63
C ARG A 7 -16.98 -18.70 -11.85
N ASP A 8 -17.18 -19.33 -12.99
CA ASP A 8 -16.93 -18.89 -14.35
C ASP A 8 -16.99 -17.37 -14.55
N VAL A 9 -15.83 -16.71 -14.57
CA VAL A 9 -15.67 -15.38 -15.19
C VAL A 9 -15.45 -15.51 -16.71
N GLY A 10 -15.19 -16.73 -17.20
CA GLY A 10 -14.82 -16.99 -18.59
C GLY A 10 -15.95 -17.25 -19.59
N GLN A 11 -17.21 -17.40 -19.17
CA GLN A 11 -18.31 -17.76 -20.08
C GLN A 11 -19.21 -16.59 -20.53
N ARG A 12 -18.90 -15.34 -20.15
CA ARG A 12 -19.75 -14.18 -20.50
C ARG A 12 -19.23 -13.30 -21.64
N LEU A 13 -18.11 -13.63 -22.28
CA LEU A 13 -17.51 -12.77 -23.30
C LEU A 13 -17.79 -13.19 -24.76
N ASP A 14 -18.43 -14.34 -25.00
CA ASP A 14 -18.60 -14.87 -26.36
C ASP A 14 -19.99 -14.65 -26.99
N ASP A 15 -20.99 -14.14 -26.26
CA ASP A 15 -22.38 -14.02 -26.75
C ASP A 15 -22.87 -12.56 -26.98
N ALA A 16 -22.00 -11.56 -26.94
CA ALA A 16 -22.39 -10.17 -27.19
C ALA A 16 -22.53 -9.88 -28.70
N SER A 17 -23.68 -10.24 -29.28
CA SER A 17 -24.13 -9.69 -30.56
C SER A 17 -24.52 -8.21 -30.42
N PRO A 18 -24.20 -7.33 -31.40
CA PRO A 18 -24.46 -5.91 -31.29
C PRO A 18 -25.95 -5.60 -31.53
N GLY A 19 -26.61 -5.00 -30.54
CA GLY A 19 -27.90 -4.34 -30.71
C GLY A 19 -29.12 -5.15 -30.28
N ALA A 20 -29.55 -4.94 -29.03
CA ALA A 20 -30.93 -5.13 -28.63
C ALA A 20 -31.25 -4.18 -27.46
N VAL A 21 -31.92 -3.07 -27.77
CA VAL A 21 -32.60 -2.22 -26.80
C VAL A 21 -33.79 -3.01 -26.27
N ARG A 22 -33.92 -3.16 -24.94
CA ARG A 22 -35.11 -3.75 -24.34
C ARG A 22 -36.29 -2.78 -24.54
N PRO A 23 -37.48 -3.25 -25.00
CA PRO A 23 -38.71 -2.58 -24.63
C PRO A 23 -38.82 -2.85 -23.13
N ASP A 24 -38.69 -1.84 -22.28
CA ASP A 24 -39.81 -1.26 -21.56
C ASP A 24 -39.14 -0.14 -20.74
N GLY A 25 -39.55 1.11 -20.96
CA GLY A 25 -38.88 2.32 -20.46
C GLY A 25 -39.01 2.57 -18.95
N ALA A 26 -38.56 1.65 -18.11
CA ALA A 26 -38.44 1.84 -16.67
C ALA A 26 -36.97 2.01 -16.28
N ALA A 27 -36.61 3.19 -15.76
CA ALA A 27 -35.32 3.46 -15.15
C ALA A 27 -35.15 2.60 -13.87
N PRO A 28 -33.96 2.06 -13.57
CA PRO A 28 -33.73 1.37 -12.30
C PRO A 28 -33.70 2.37 -11.14
N ASP A 29 -34.38 2.01 -10.05
CA ASP A 29 -34.54 2.75 -8.80
C ASP A 29 -33.21 3.31 -8.26
N GLU A 30 -33.20 4.63 -8.01
CA GLU A 30 -32.17 5.31 -7.23
C GLU A 30 -32.23 4.81 -5.78
N ALA A 31 -31.25 3.99 -5.38
CA ALA A 31 -31.00 3.72 -3.98
C ALA A 31 -30.24 4.91 -3.38
N ASP A 32 -30.91 5.60 -2.46
CA ASP A 32 -30.50 6.73 -1.63
C ASP A 32 -28.99 6.90 -1.38
N ASP A 33 -28.38 7.80 -2.14
CA ASP A 33 -27.12 8.46 -1.78
C ASP A 33 -27.48 9.76 -1.04
N ASP A 34 -27.81 9.64 0.25
CA ASP A 34 -28.09 10.79 1.12
C ASP A 34 -26.81 11.60 1.37
N LEU A 35 -26.46 12.42 0.38
CA LEU A 35 -25.39 13.41 0.41
C LEU A 35 -25.78 14.68 1.18
N SER A 36 -26.84 14.64 2.01
CA SER A 36 -27.34 15.83 2.73
C SER A 36 -26.66 16.11 4.07
N VAL A 37 -25.51 15.49 4.37
CA VAL A 37 -24.68 15.94 5.51
C VAL A 37 -24.14 17.34 5.20
N PRO A 38 -24.47 18.40 5.98
CA PRO A 38 -23.95 19.73 5.71
C PRO A 38 -22.42 19.70 5.83
N ARG A 39 -21.71 19.81 4.71
CA ARG A 39 -20.25 20.05 4.71
C ARG A 39 -20.02 21.45 5.25
N ALA A 40 -19.84 21.57 6.56
CA ALA A 40 -19.31 22.78 7.16
C ALA A 40 -18.02 23.15 6.41
N PRO A 41 -17.85 24.40 5.94
CA PRO A 41 -16.61 24.78 5.28
C PRO A 41 -15.46 24.47 6.23
N TYR A 42 -14.45 23.75 5.72
CA TYR A 42 -13.22 23.46 6.46
C TYR A 42 -12.64 24.78 6.95
N ARG A 43 -12.87 25.08 8.24
CA ARG A 43 -12.20 26.18 8.92
C ARG A 43 -10.92 25.60 9.48
N PRO A 44 -9.73 25.98 8.97
CA PRO A 44 -8.50 25.58 9.62
C PRO A 44 -8.58 26.08 11.06
N ARG A 45 -8.65 25.14 12.01
CA ARG A 45 -8.55 25.46 13.43
C ARG A 45 -7.20 26.15 13.56
N ARG A 46 -7.18 27.44 13.93
CA ARG A 46 -5.92 28.08 14.35
C ARG A 46 -5.36 27.16 15.42
N LEU A 47 -4.23 26.53 15.12
CA LEU A 47 -3.46 25.78 16.08
C LEU A 47 -3.21 26.73 17.25
N SER A 48 -3.91 26.51 18.37
CA SER A 48 -3.47 27.05 19.64
C SER A 48 -2.08 26.47 19.83
N ARG A 49 -1.06 27.33 19.88
CA ARG A 49 0.26 26.96 20.39
C ARG A 49 0.07 26.55 21.85
N SER A 50 -0.33 25.32 22.11
CA SER A 50 -0.17 24.69 23.41
C SER A 50 1.29 24.29 23.50
N GLY A 51 2.08 25.19 24.10
CA GLY A 51 3.48 24.97 24.39
C GLY A 51 3.67 23.83 25.39
N GLY A 52 4.75 23.07 25.17
CA GLY A 52 5.16 21.97 26.03
C GLY A 52 6.18 21.05 25.35
N GLY A 53 7.17 21.61 24.66
CA GLY A 53 8.26 20.84 24.06
C GLY A 53 9.52 21.68 24.08
N ASN A 54 10.62 21.12 24.58
CA ASN A 54 11.96 21.72 24.53
C ASN A 54 12.32 22.04 23.08
N GLY A 55 12.01 23.28 22.66
CA GLY A 55 12.12 23.70 21.28
C GLY A 55 13.57 23.90 20.89
N VAL A 56 14.12 22.95 20.13
CA VAL A 56 15.27 23.23 19.28
C VAL A 56 14.88 24.40 18.38
N SER A 57 15.70 25.46 18.36
CA SER A 57 15.47 26.61 17.48
C SER A 57 15.22 26.15 16.04
N ALA A 58 14.27 26.77 15.34
CA ALA A 58 13.97 26.45 13.94
C ALA A 58 15.19 26.62 13.00
N ALA A 59 16.21 27.38 13.41
CA ALA A 59 17.49 27.46 12.69
C ALA A 59 18.39 26.24 13.01
N THR A 60 18.39 25.78 14.26
CA THR A 60 19.16 24.62 14.70
C THR A 60 18.61 23.32 14.11
N GLY A 61 17.28 23.14 14.06
CA GLY A 61 16.65 21.97 13.42
C GLY A 61 16.97 21.86 11.93
N ARG A 62 16.88 22.97 11.20
CA ARG A 62 17.24 23.04 9.77
C ARG A 62 18.71 22.71 9.51
N ASN A 63 19.62 23.24 10.32
CA ASN A 63 21.05 22.93 10.17
C ASN A 63 21.34 21.44 10.43
N PHE A 64 20.64 20.83 11.39
CA PHE A 64 20.76 19.41 11.68
C PHE A 64 20.27 18.54 10.52
N GLU A 65 19.09 18.83 9.99
CA GLU A 65 18.50 18.12 8.85
C GLU A 65 19.39 18.22 7.59
N LEU A 66 19.91 19.42 7.29
CA LEU A 66 20.88 19.60 6.19
C LEU A 66 22.13 18.74 6.38
N GLY A 67 22.63 18.62 7.61
CA GLY A 67 23.74 17.72 7.93
C GLY A 67 23.42 16.24 7.64
N LEU A 68 22.15 15.82 7.83
CA LEU A 68 21.68 14.47 7.48
C LEU A 68 21.55 14.29 5.96
N VAL A 69 21.05 15.29 5.23
CA VAL A 69 20.99 15.26 3.75
C VAL A 69 22.38 15.09 3.15
N GLU A 70 23.38 15.84 3.63
CA GLU A 70 24.77 15.70 3.15
C GLU A 70 25.39 14.35 3.53
N LYS A 71 25.02 13.80 4.70
CA LYS A 71 25.40 12.44 5.06
C LYS A 71 24.76 11.42 4.12
N ALA A 72 23.47 11.56 3.82
CA ALA A 72 22.74 10.67 2.92
C ALA A 72 23.35 10.66 1.53
N LYS A 73 23.65 11.83 0.94
CA LYS A 73 24.32 11.95 -0.37
C LYS A 73 25.68 11.26 -0.43
N ARG A 74 26.40 11.20 0.70
CA ARG A 74 27.71 10.53 0.78
C ARG A 74 27.59 9.01 0.86
N VAL A 75 26.54 8.49 1.50
CA VAL A 75 26.44 7.06 1.84
C VAL A 75 25.38 6.29 1.06
N LEU A 76 24.46 6.98 0.38
CA LEU A 76 23.39 6.40 -0.42
C LEU A 76 23.55 6.84 -1.89
N PRO A 77 23.44 5.92 -2.87
CA PRO A 77 23.30 6.29 -4.27
C PRO A 77 22.11 7.23 -4.46
N GLY A 78 22.36 8.43 -5.01
CA GLY A 78 21.33 9.46 -5.18
C GLY A 78 20.87 10.14 -3.89
N GLY A 79 21.41 9.77 -2.71
CA GLY A 79 21.06 10.37 -1.42
C GLY A 79 19.68 10.01 -0.87
N THR A 80 19.07 8.91 -1.32
CA THR A 80 17.69 8.53 -0.98
C THR A 80 17.53 7.01 -0.83
N PHE A 81 16.45 6.57 -0.18
CA PHE A 81 16.07 5.15 -0.04
C PHE A 81 15.24 4.60 -1.21
N GLY A 82 14.97 5.40 -2.25
CA GLY A 82 14.17 4.97 -3.39
C GLY A 82 13.67 6.14 -4.24
N ASN A 83 12.37 6.14 -4.55
CA ASN A 83 11.78 7.04 -5.54
C ASN A 83 11.35 8.42 -4.99
N TYR A 84 11.64 8.72 -3.72
CA TYR A 84 11.27 10.00 -3.10
C TYR A 84 12.49 10.96 -3.07
N PRO A 85 12.27 12.28 -3.23
CA PRO A 85 13.32 13.29 -3.06
C PRO A 85 14.03 13.19 -1.70
N GLY A 86 15.36 13.24 -1.71
CA GLY A 86 16.19 13.10 -0.49
C GLY A 86 16.41 14.40 0.29
N ASP A 87 15.55 15.41 0.11
CA ASP A 87 15.68 16.75 0.71
C ASP A 87 14.87 16.93 2.01
N VAL A 88 13.94 16.01 2.31
CA VAL A 88 13.16 15.97 3.56
C VAL A 88 13.50 14.70 4.34
N ILE A 89 13.86 14.86 5.61
CA ILE A 89 14.20 13.76 6.51
C ILE A 89 13.12 13.63 7.58
N ILE A 90 12.30 12.59 7.46
CA ILE A 90 11.21 12.32 8.39
C ILE A 90 11.76 11.79 9.72
N ARG A 91 11.40 12.47 10.82
CA ARG A 91 11.72 12.06 12.20
C ARG A 91 10.71 11.06 12.75
N GLU A 92 9.42 11.38 12.61
CA GLU A 92 8.34 10.58 13.20
C GLU A 92 7.01 10.77 12.47
N GLY A 93 6.08 9.85 12.70
CA GLY A 93 4.71 9.92 12.20
C GLY A 93 3.69 9.51 13.25
N ARG A 94 2.49 10.07 13.16
CA ARG A 94 1.34 9.71 13.99
C ARG A 94 0.03 9.96 13.23
N GLY A 95 -0.80 8.93 13.11
CA GLY A 95 -2.01 8.99 12.30
C GLY A 95 -1.67 9.37 10.85
N GLY A 96 -2.42 10.30 10.26
CA GLY A 96 -2.18 10.80 8.90
C GLY A 96 -1.15 11.93 8.79
N ARG A 97 -0.22 12.06 9.75
CA ARG A 97 0.74 13.17 9.82
C ARG A 97 2.15 12.67 10.08
N VAL A 98 3.12 13.42 9.55
CA VAL A 98 4.55 13.20 9.77
C VAL A 98 5.26 14.52 10.10
N TRP A 99 6.37 14.42 10.83
CA TRP A 99 7.23 15.55 11.18
C TRP A 99 8.64 15.28 10.70
N ASP A 100 9.25 16.28 10.08
CA ASP A 100 10.68 16.22 9.72
C ASP A 100 11.59 16.56 10.91
N GLU A 101 12.90 16.38 10.69
CA GLU A 101 13.94 16.71 11.68
C GLU A 101 14.02 18.21 11.99
N SER A 102 13.56 19.08 11.08
CA SER A 102 13.37 20.51 11.33
C SER A 102 12.13 20.85 12.18
N GLY A 103 11.28 19.86 12.45
CA GLY A 103 10.05 20.01 13.23
C GLY A 103 8.85 20.53 12.43
N ARG A 104 8.94 20.58 11.09
CA ARG A 104 7.81 20.91 10.23
C ARG A 104 6.88 19.70 10.10
N GLU A 105 5.60 19.99 10.22
CA GLU A 105 4.52 19.01 10.12
C GLU A 105 3.98 18.94 8.68
N TYR A 106 3.66 17.74 8.24
CA TYR A 106 3.04 17.45 6.95
C TYR A 106 1.80 16.57 7.13
N VAL A 107 0.80 16.77 6.28
CA VAL A 107 -0.25 15.78 6.07
C VAL A 107 0.29 14.75 5.10
N ASP A 108 0.30 13.48 5.50
CA ASP A 108 0.91 12.42 4.72
C ASP A 108 -0.07 11.84 3.69
N PHE A 109 0.08 12.25 2.44
CA PHE A 109 -0.61 11.66 1.28
C PHE A 109 0.24 10.59 0.57
N LEU A 110 1.51 10.41 0.97
CA LEU A 110 2.38 9.39 0.39
C LEU A 110 2.07 8.01 0.98
N LEU A 111 1.71 7.95 2.26
CA LEU A 111 1.30 6.71 2.97
C LEU A 111 2.32 5.57 2.81
N GLY A 112 3.62 5.90 2.81
CA GLY A 112 4.68 4.93 2.55
C GLY A 112 4.64 4.28 1.17
N SER A 113 4.03 4.94 0.18
CA SER A 113 3.64 4.38 -1.13
C SER A 113 2.51 3.35 -1.05
N GLY A 114 1.58 3.51 -0.09
CA GLY A 114 0.38 2.67 0.08
C GLY A 114 0.24 1.88 1.40
N PRO A 115 1.28 1.22 1.96
CA PRO A 115 1.14 0.29 3.08
C PRO A 115 0.73 0.97 4.41
N MET A 116 0.93 2.28 4.56
CA MET A 116 0.55 3.02 5.78
C MET A 116 -0.94 3.40 5.78
N LEU A 117 -1.81 2.51 5.29
CA LEU A 117 -3.24 2.77 5.15
C LEU A 117 -3.93 3.09 6.49
N ALA A 118 -3.54 2.40 7.56
CA ALA A 118 -4.02 2.67 8.92
C ALA A 118 -3.37 3.90 9.58
N GLY A 119 -2.48 4.59 8.87
CA GLY A 119 -1.68 5.69 9.39
C GLY A 119 -0.48 5.24 10.24
N HIS A 120 0.33 6.21 10.64
CA HIS A 120 1.55 5.98 11.41
C HIS A 120 1.25 5.71 12.88
N ALA A 121 1.97 4.74 13.46
CA ALA A 121 1.86 4.38 14.89
C ALA A 121 0.41 4.16 15.35
N HIS A 122 -0.40 3.46 14.56
CA HIS A 122 -1.76 3.11 14.94
C HIS A 122 -1.74 2.32 16.28
N PRO A 123 -2.47 2.74 17.33
CA PRO A 123 -2.33 2.17 18.67
C PRO A 123 -2.51 0.66 18.72
N GLU A 124 -3.59 0.14 18.12
CA GLU A 124 -3.89 -1.29 18.12
C GLU A 124 -2.83 -2.12 17.37
N VAL A 125 -2.30 -1.59 16.26
CA VAL A 125 -1.27 -2.28 15.45
C VAL A 125 0.05 -2.31 16.23
N THR A 126 0.37 -1.21 16.89
CA THR A 126 1.62 -1.06 17.66
C THR A 126 1.59 -1.96 18.89
N GLU A 127 0.48 -1.98 19.62
CA GLU A 127 0.29 -2.85 20.78
C GLU A 127 0.37 -4.34 20.38
N ALA A 128 -0.31 -4.74 19.31
CA ALA A 128 -0.26 -6.11 18.80
C ALA A 128 1.17 -6.52 18.39
N ALA A 129 1.90 -5.63 17.70
CA ALA A 129 3.28 -5.89 17.30
C ALA A 129 4.21 -6.03 18.50
N GLN A 130 4.12 -5.13 19.49
CA GLN A 130 4.93 -5.18 20.71
C GLN A 130 4.70 -6.47 21.51
N ALA A 131 3.45 -6.90 21.64
CA ALA A 131 3.11 -8.14 22.34
C ALA A 131 3.71 -9.39 21.67
N VAL A 132 3.86 -9.38 20.34
CA VAL A 132 4.49 -10.48 19.58
C VAL A 132 6.01 -10.42 19.66
N VAL A 133 6.62 -9.23 19.53
CA VAL A 133 8.09 -9.06 19.55
C VAL A 133 8.70 -9.61 20.83
N ALA A 134 8.05 -9.42 21.98
CA ALA A 134 8.50 -9.96 23.27
C ALA A 134 8.58 -11.51 23.32
N LYS A 135 7.93 -12.21 22.39
CA LYS A 135 7.87 -13.68 22.31
C LYS A 135 8.83 -14.25 21.26
N GLY A 136 9.55 -13.41 20.53
CA GLY A 136 10.38 -13.79 19.39
C GLY A 136 9.67 -13.57 18.04
N THR A 137 10.45 -13.25 17.01
CA THR A 137 9.92 -12.74 15.72
C THR A 137 10.14 -13.66 14.53
N THR A 138 11.08 -14.61 14.60
CA THR A 138 11.31 -15.61 13.55
C THR A 138 11.62 -16.97 14.14
N PHE A 139 10.96 -18.00 13.63
CA PHE A 139 11.07 -19.37 14.14
C PHE A 139 11.48 -20.38 13.07
N PHE A 140 11.60 -19.95 11.81
CA PHE A 140 11.77 -20.84 10.65
C PHE A 140 10.80 -22.04 10.64
N ALA A 141 9.60 -21.82 11.18
CA ALA A 141 8.54 -22.80 11.40
C ALA A 141 7.17 -22.11 11.39
N ASN A 142 6.10 -22.90 11.32
CA ASN A 142 4.74 -22.39 11.38
C ASN A 142 4.43 -21.76 12.75
N ASN A 143 3.53 -20.79 12.75
CA ASN A 143 2.99 -20.19 13.97
C ASN A 143 1.49 -19.89 13.80
N ARG A 144 0.79 -19.77 14.93
CA ARG A 144 -0.66 -19.53 14.98
C ARG A 144 -1.07 -18.28 14.20
N TYR A 145 -0.37 -17.16 14.38
CA TYR A 145 -0.73 -15.88 13.76
C TYR A 145 -0.63 -15.93 12.23
N GLY A 146 0.37 -16.62 11.68
CA GLY A 146 0.49 -16.82 10.24
C GLY A 146 -0.63 -17.67 9.66
N ILE A 147 -1.11 -18.68 10.38
CA ILE A 147 -2.23 -19.54 9.95
C ILE A 147 -3.55 -18.74 9.98
N GLU A 148 -3.82 -18.02 11.07
CA GLU A 148 -5.01 -17.17 11.21
C GLU A 148 -5.04 -16.05 10.16
N LEU A 149 -3.88 -15.43 9.86
CA LEU A 149 -3.77 -14.45 8.79
C LEU A 149 -4.04 -15.07 7.41
N ALA A 150 -3.58 -16.30 7.16
CA ALA A 150 -3.80 -16.97 5.89
C ALA A 150 -5.31 -17.25 5.68
N GLU A 151 -6.01 -17.70 6.71
CA GLU A 151 -7.46 -17.88 6.70
C GLU A 151 -8.19 -16.56 6.42
N ALA A 152 -7.84 -15.50 7.14
CA ALA A 152 -8.45 -14.18 6.95
C ALA A 152 -8.28 -13.64 5.51
N ILE A 153 -7.13 -13.87 4.87
CA ILE A 153 -6.90 -13.45 3.48
C ILE A 153 -7.73 -14.29 2.50
N VAL A 154 -7.76 -15.61 2.68
CA VAL A 154 -8.56 -16.51 1.83
C VAL A 154 -10.05 -16.16 1.91
N ASP A 155 -10.55 -15.82 3.09
CA ASP A 155 -11.93 -15.38 3.28
C ASP A 155 -12.21 -14.02 2.63
N ALA A 156 -11.24 -13.10 2.66
CA ALA A 156 -11.39 -11.75 2.12
C ALA A 156 -11.22 -11.67 0.59
N VAL A 157 -10.51 -12.61 -0.04
CA VAL A 157 -10.18 -12.58 -1.48
C VAL A 157 -10.87 -13.73 -2.21
N PRO A 158 -12.02 -13.51 -2.87
CA PRO A 158 -12.89 -14.59 -3.35
C PRO A 158 -12.26 -15.59 -4.34
N CYS A 159 -11.21 -15.20 -5.05
CA CYS A 159 -10.50 -16.06 -6.01
C CYS A 159 -9.33 -16.82 -5.39
N ALA A 160 -8.94 -16.53 -4.15
CA ALA A 160 -7.84 -17.18 -3.47
C ALA A 160 -8.33 -18.42 -2.72
N GLU A 161 -7.86 -19.61 -3.13
CA GLU A 161 -8.13 -20.86 -2.39
C GLU A 161 -7.03 -21.16 -1.35
N GLN A 162 -5.80 -20.68 -1.60
CA GLN A 162 -4.63 -20.84 -0.75
C GLN A 162 -3.71 -19.63 -0.90
N VAL A 163 -2.89 -19.35 0.12
CA VAL A 163 -1.92 -18.26 0.11
C VAL A 163 -0.54 -18.72 0.53
N ARG A 164 0.49 -18.00 0.07
CA ARG A 164 1.87 -18.14 0.51
C ARG A 164 2.46 -16.76 0.78
N PHE A 165 3.01 -16.57 1.98
CA PHE A 165 3.64 -15.32 2.37
C PHE A 165 5.05 -15.16 1.79
N VAL A 166 5.38 -13.91 1.48
CA VAL A 166 6.69 -13.42 1.08
C VAL A 166 6.91 -12.05 1.73
N SER A 167 8.10 -11.49 1.63
CA SER A 167 8.43 -10.24 2.36
C SER A 167 8.08 -8.98 1.57
N THR A 168 7.92 -9.08 0.24
CA THR A 168 7.66 -7.93 -0.62
C THR A 168 6.67 -8.25 -1.75
N GLY A 169 6.01 -7.22 -2.29
CA GLY A 169 5.20 -7.34 -3.51
C GLY A 169 6.02 -7.76 -4.75
N SER A 170 7.29 -7.33 -4.83
CA SER A 170 8.19 -7.75 -5.92
C SER A 170 8.44 -9.26 -5.91
N GLU A 171 8.60 -9.85 -4.72
CA GLU A 171 8.71 -11.31 -4.57
C GLU A 171 7.38 -11.98 -4.91
N ALA A 172 6.25 -11.41 -4.48
CA ALA A 172 4.94 -11.99 -4.72
C ALA A 172 4.67 -12.15 -6.23
N ASP A 173 4.86 -11.08 -7.00
CA ASP A 173 4.69 -11.11 -8.45
C ASP A 173 5.70 -12.03 -9.14
N LEU A 174 6.97 -12.03 -8.69
CA LEU A 174 7.98 -12.96 -9.21
C LEU A 174 7.60 -14.43 -8.98
N TYR A 175 7.18 -14.79 -7.77
CA TYR A 175 6.75 -16.15 -7.45
C TYR A 175 5.47 -16.54 -8.19
N ALA A 176 4.53 -15.61 -8.37
CA ALA A 176 3.32 -15.83 -9.15
C ALA A 176 3.66 -16.16 -10.62
N MET A 177 4.56 -15.39 -11.25
CA MET A 177 5.03 -15.68 -12.61
C MET A 177 5.71 -17.05 -12.68
N ARG A 178 6.55 -17.40 -11.69
CA ARG A 178 7.21 -18.72 -11.62
C ARG A 178 6.20 -19.86 -11.50
N ALA A 179 5.19 -19.72 -10.63
CA ALA A 179 4.13 -20.69 -10.46
C ALA A 179 3.33 -20.88 -11.75
N ALA A 180 2.96 -19.78 -12.43
CA ALA A 180 2.24 -19.81 -13.69
C ALA A 180 3.03 -20.57 -14.79
N ARG A 181 4.33 -20.28 -14.93
CA ARG A 181 5.22 -21.01 -15.86
C ARG A 181 5.32 -22.49 -15.50
N ALA A 182 5.53 -22.81 -14.24
CA ALA A 182 5.65 -24.19 -13.76
C ALA A 182 4.37 -25.00 -14.00
N PHE A 183 3.20 -24.40 -13.85
CA PHE A 183 1.91 -25.04 -14.11
C PHE A 183 1.61 -25.16 -15.62
N ARG A 184 1.74 -24.06 -16.37
CA ARG A 184 1.37 -24.01 -17.80
C ARG A 184 2.43 -24.57 -18.74
N LYS A 185 3.66 -24.78 -18.29
CA LYS A 185 4.81 -25.21 -19.10
C LYS A 185 5.07 -24.27 -20.29
N ARG A 186 4.95 -22.96 -20.05
CA ARG A 186 5.16 -21.90 -21.04
C ARG A 186 6.08 -20.84 -20.47
N ASP A 187 6.97 -20.29 -21.28
CA ASP A 187 8.00 -19.36 -20.81
C ASP A 187 7.56 -17.89 -20.83
N LYS A 188 6.68 -17.53 -21.76
CA LYS A 188 6.26 -16.15 -21.98
C LYS A 188 5.22 -15.71 -20.95
N ILE A 189 5.39 -14.50 -20.43
CA ILE A 189 4.42 -13.77 -19.60
C ILE A 189 4.03 -12.51 -20.38
N LEU A 190 2.73 -12.24 -20.48
CA LEU A 190 2.22 -11.01 -21.06
C LEU A 190 2.10 -9.95 -19.96
N LYS A 191 2.56 -8.73 -20.26
CA LYS A 191 2.46 -7.55 -19.41
C LYS A 191 2.02 -6.36 -20.26
N PHE A 192 1.31 -5.42 -19.66
CA PHE A 192 0.97 -4.14 -20.27
C PHE A 192 2.05 -3.08 -19.99
N GLU A 193 2.34 -2.26 -21.00
CA GLU A 193 3.23 -1.11 -20.86
C GLU A 193 2.72 -0.15 -19.77
N GLY A 194 3.63 0.42 -18.98
CA GLY A 194 3.26 1.27 -17.83
C GLY A 194 2.91 0.53 -16.55
N GLY A 195 2.60 -0.77 -16.60
CA GLY A 195 2.30 -1.56 -15.40
C GLY A 195 3.52 -1.73 -14.49
N TYR A 196 3.36 -1.49 -13.18
CA TYR A 196 4.39 -1.73 -12.16
C TYR A 196 4.06 -2.99 -11.36
N HIS A 197 4.99 -3.95 -11.34
CA HIS A 197 4.86 -5.25 -10.66
C HIS A 197 6.10 -5.56 -9.81
N GLY A 198 6.71 -4.51 -9.26
CA GLY A 198 7.96 -4.61 -8.53
C GLY A 198 9.22 -4.57 -9.39
N MET A 199 10.35 -4.92 -8.77
CA MET A 199 11.69 -4.63 -9.30
C MET A 199 12.43 -5.84 -9.88
N SER A 200 11.74 -6.97 -10.13
CA SER A 200 12.38 -8.11 -10.79
C SER A 200 12.58 -7.87 -12.29
N ASP A 201 13.55 -8.54 -12.89
CA ASP A 201 13.91 -8.39 -14.32
C ASP A 201 12.70 -8.56 -15.26
N TYR A 202 11.79 -9.48 -14.94
CA TYR A 202 10.55 -9.69 -15.72
C TYR A 202 9.54 -8.56 -15.53
N SER A 203 9.47 -7.99 -14.33
CA SER A 203 8.46 -7.02 -13.94
C SER A 203 8.80 -5.60 -14.40
N LEU A 204 10.09 -5.30 -14.55
CA LEU A 204 10.57 -3.98 -15.00
C LEU A 204 10.46 -3.74 -16.50
N MET A 205 10.20 -4.79 -17.30
CA MET A 205 10.04 -4.65 -18.75
C MET A 205 8.90 -3.68 -19.09
N SER A 206 9.20 -2.67 -19.90
CA SER A 206 8.26 -1.61 -20.31
C SER A 206 7.56 -0.91 -19.14
N LEU A 207 8.31 -0.58 -18.07
CA LEU A 207 7.77 0.17 -16.92
C LEU A 207 7.43 1.63 -17.27
N ALA A 208 8.33 2.34 -17.92
CA ALA A 208 8.11 3.72 -18.35
C ALA A 208 7.75 3.74 -19.83
N PRO A 209 6.55 4.21 -20.22
CA PRO A 209 6.19 4.33 -21.61
C PRO A 209 7.14 5.26 -22.35
N LYS A 210 7.50 4.93 -23.58
CA LYS A 210 8.24 5.88 -24.43
C LYS A 210 7.27 7.01 -24.80
N ARG A 211 7.65 8.24 -24.44
CA ARG A 211 6.94 9.46 -24.86
C ARG A 211 7.04 9.65 -26.37
#